data_AF-A0A5E4A637-F1
#
_entry.id   AF-A0A5E4A637-F1
#
_cell.length_a   1.000
_cell.length_b   1.000
_cell.length_c   1.000
_cell.angle_alpha   90.00
_cell.angle_beta   90.00
_cell.angle_gamma   90.00
#
_symmetry.space_group_name_H-M   'P 1'
#
loop_
_entity.id
_entity.type
_entity.pdbx_description
1 polymer ?
#
loop_
_entity_poly.entity_id
_entity_poly.type
_entity_poly.pdbx_seq_one_letter_code
_entity_poly.pdbx_strand_id
1 'polypeptide(L)'
;DLQEYLVKNNECLYSCIIAFSIEITKTNITAVFWFNNEAYHSPSLSLAVLDNIIFKILSGPNASITVSNKPQPKYISHKKSEIRETPGLQIVFTLIFGMSIFVSGFCLLTVTERVNKAKHIQFLSGVYTFNFWVSAIFWDFIIYIFGCCLLLVVFIITRSNTLIKNGNIMHTTFIFILFGWCVIPFTYLLSYLYSSSTGAYIKLFALHETLGFLGVVVDLVITIME
;
A
#
# COMPACT_ATOMS: atom_id res chain seq x y z
N ASP A 1 -49.85 -4.39 -3.86
CA ASP A 1 -49.12 -4.18 -2.60
C ASP A 1 -47.82 -3.45 -2.91
N LEU A 2 -47.49 -2.36 -2.23
CA LEU A 2 -46.31 -1.53 -2.56
C LEU A 2 -45.02 -2.34 -2.36
N GLN A 3 -44.99 -3.16 -1.30
CA GLN A 3 -43.84 -3.99 -0.99
C GLN A 3 -43.56 -5.03 -2.09
N GLU A 4 -44.60 -5.66 -2.64
CA GLU A 4 -44.46 -6.61 -3.75
C GLU A 4 -43.97 -5.91 -5.03
N TYR A 5 -44.43 -4.67 -5.29
CA TYR A 5 -43.97 -3.87 -6.42
C TYR A 5 -42.48 -3.48 -6.30
N LEU A 6 -42.04 -3.09 -5.09
CA LEU A 6 -40.64 -2.73 -4.83
C LEU A 6 -39.68 -3.91 -5.02
N VAL A 7 -40.12 -5.14 -4.69
CA VAL A 7 -39.31 -6.36 -4.84
C VAL A 7 -39.30 -6.88 -6.28
N LYS A 8 -40.42 -6.77 -7.01
CA LYS A 8 -40.59 -7.37 -8.34
C LYS A 8 -40.04 -6.52 -9.48
N ASN A 9 -39.94 -5.20 -9.30
CA ASN A 9 -39.49 -4.29 -10.34
C ASN A 9 -37.96 -4.09 -10.32
N ASN A 10 -37.27 -4.58 -11.34
CA ASN A 10 -35.81 -4.43 -11.48
C ASN A 10 -35.36 -2.97 -11.48
N GLU A 11 -36.15 -2.04 -12.02
CA GLU A 11 -35.79 -0.62 -12.01
C GLU A 11 -35.80 -0.04 -10.58
N CYS A 12 -36.74 -0.48 -9.73
CA CYS A 12 -36.82 -0.04 -8.34
C CYS A 12 -35.64 -0.56 -7.51
N LEU A 13 -35.16 -1.77 -7.76
CA LEU A 13 -34.02 -2.36 -7.06
C LEU A 13 -32.74 -1.52 -7.22
N TYR A 14 -32.52 -0.95 -8.40
CA TYR A 14 -31.31 -0.17 -8.70
C TYR A 14 -31.47 1.34 -8.60
N SER A 15 -32.68 1.88 -8.78
CA SER A 15 -32.91 3.34 -8.90
C SER A 15 -33.70 3.94 -7.75
N CYS A 16 -34.50 3.16 -7.01
CA CYS A 16 -35.28 3.69 -5.89
C CYS A 16 -34.41 3.76 -4.63
N ILE A 17 -34.18 4.99 -4.15
CA ILE A 17 -33.46 5.24 -2.90
C ILE A 17 -34.44 5.12 -1.72
N ILE A 18 -35.61 5.76 -1.85
CA ILE A 18 -36.67 5.76 -0.84
C ILE A 18 -38.04 5.59 -1.51
N ALA A 19 -38.99 4.98 -0.81
CA ALA A 19 -40.40 4.92 -1.18
C ALA A 19 -41.25 5.14 0.08
N PHE A 20 -42.44 5.69 -0.07
CA PHE A 20 -43.34 5.89 1.07
C PHE A 20 -44.80 5.67 0.68
N SER A 21 -45.60 5.25 1.65
CA SER A 21 -47.05 5.19 1.56
C SER A 21 -47.66 5.93 2.75
N ILE A 22 -48.78 6.58 2.51
CA ILE A 22 -49.55 7.29 3.53
C ILE A 22 -50.95 6.71 3.50
N GLU A 23 -51.33 6.10 4.61
CA GLU A 23 -52.67 5.59 4.82
C GLU A 23 -53.39 6.46 5.85
N ILE A 24 -54.56 6.98 5.47
CA ILE A 24 -55.38 7.86 6.31
C ILE A 24 -56.60 7.07 6.74
N THR A 25 -56.68 6.72 8.02
CA THR A 25 -57.91 6.21 8.65
C THR A 25 -58.63 7.35 9.37
N LYS A 26 -59.94 7.21 9.63
CA LYS A 26 -60.80 8.26 10.21
C LYS A 26 -60.26 8.87 11.52
N THR A 27 -59.36 8.19 12.22
CA THR A 27 -58.74 8.66 13.48
C THR A 27 -57.22 8.73 13.44
N ASN A 28 -56.53 7.92 12.62
CA ASN A 28 -55.07 7.83 12.62
C ASN A 28 -54.49 7.98 11.20
N ILE A 29 -53.38 8.72 11.09
CA ILE A 29 -52.56 8.79 9.87
C ILE A 29 -51.34 7.92 10.10
N THR A 30 -51.16 6.88 9.28
CA THR A 30 -49.99 6.00 9.30
C THR A 30 -49.17 6.22 8.04
N ALA A 31 -47.94 6.69 8.21
CA ALA A 31 -46.99 6.86 7.11
C ALA A 31 -45.85 5.84 7.25
N VAL A 32 -45.61 5.05 6.22
CA VAL A 32 -44.55 4.04 6.18
C VAL A 32 -43.52 4.45 5.14
N PHE A 33 -42.25 4.47 5.53
CA PHE A 33 -41.13 4.80 4.66
C PHE A 33 -40.23 3.57 4.51
N TRP A 34 -40.06 3.13 3.27
CA TRP A 34 -39.10 2.12 2.88
C TRP A 34 -37.85 2.80 2.34
N PHE A 35 -36.68 2.30 2.73
CA PHE A 35 -35.39 2.82 2.31
C PHE A 35 -34.53 1.68 1.79
N ASN A 36 -33.72 1.95 0.77
CA ASN A 36 -32.74 1.00 0.27
C ASN A 36 -31.50 1.00 1.17
N ASN A 37 -31.13 -0.15 1.75
CA ASN A 37 -30.01 -0.27 2.68
C ASN A 37 -28.62 -0.32 1.99
N GLU A 38 -28.57 -0.40 0.66
CA GLU A 38 -27.31 -0.30 -0.12
C GLU A 38 -26.79 1.14 -0.17
N ALA A 39 -27.70 2.13 -0.15
CA ALA A 39 -27.34 3.53 -0.19
C ALA A 39 -27.11 4.07 1.22
N TYR A 40 -25.84 4.41 1.55
CA TYR A 40 -25.42 4.85 2.90
C TYR A 40 -26.29 5.95 3.53
N HIS A 41 -26.78 6.91 2.72
CA HIS A 41 -27.56 8.04 3.20
C HIS A 41 -29.07 7.84 3.13
N SER A 42 -29.53 6.68 2.65
CA SER A 42 -30.94 6.37 2.42
C SER A 42 -31.80 6.38 3.70
N PRO A 43 -31.37 5.83 4.85
CA PRO A 43 -32.16 5.93 6.08
C PRO A 43 -32.28 7.36 6.60
N SER A 44 -31.21 8.16 6.54
CA SER A 44 -31.26 9.57 6.92
C SER A 44 -32.10 10.41 5.96
N LEU A 45 -32.12 10.05 4.67
CA LEU A 45 -32.91 10.71 3.64
C LEU A 45 -34.41 10.45 3.84
N SER A 46 -34.80 9.23 4.17
CA SER A 46 -36.21 8.90 4.40
C SER A 46 -36.80 9.71 5.56
N LEU A 47 -36.03 9.88 6.64
CA LEU A 47 -36.41 10.73 7.77
C LEU A 47 -36.50 12.21 7.35
N ALA A 48 -35.51 12.72 6.61
CA ALA A 48 -35.51 14.11 6.15
C ALA A 48 -36.70 14.44 5.22
N VAL A 49 -37.17 13.47 4.44
CA VAL A 49 -38.37 13.62 3.60
C VAL A 49 -39.64 13.61 4.45
N LEU A 50 -39.74 12.70 5.43
CA LEU A 50 -40.85 12.67 6.38
C LEU A 50 -40.97 14.00 7.15
N ASP A 51 -39.87 14.49 7.71
CA ASP A 51 -39.83 15.76 8.45
C ASP A 51 -40.24 16.94 7.56
N ASN A 52 -39.80 16.95 6.29
CA ASN A 52 -40.20 17.96 5.32
C ASN A 52 -41.70 17.93 5.00
N ILE A 53 -42.30 16.74 4.89
CA ILE A 53 -43.75 16.59 4.64
C ILE A 53 -44.53 17.13 5.83
N ILE A 54 -44.16 16.74 7.06
CA ILE A 54 -44.81 17.23 8.29
C ILE A 54 -44.66 18.75 8.39
N PHE A 55 -43.47 19.28 8.13
CA PHE A 55 -43.22 20.72 8.22
C PHE A 55 -44.04 21.53 7.20
N LYS A 56 -44.18 21.04 5.97
CA LYS A 56 -45.04 21.67 4.94
C LYS A 56 -46.51 21.66 5.33
N ILE A 57 -46.99 20.59 5.96
CA ILE A 57 -48.39 20.49 6.42
C ILE A 57 -48.67 21.54 7.51
N LEU A 58 -47.72 21.75 8.43
CA LEU A 58 -47.89 22.66 9.57
C LEU A 58 -47.61 24.14 9.22
N SER A 59 -46.61 24.40 8.38
CA SER A 59 -46.09 25.76 8.14
C SER A 59 -46.45 26.33 6.76
N GLY A 60 -47.13 25.56 5.92
CA GLY A 60 -47.55 25.95 4.58
C GLY A 60 -46.64 25.44 3.46
N PRO A 61 -47.08 25.57 2.18
CA PRO A 61 -46.45 24.92 1.03
C PRO A 61 -45.05 25.44 0.70
N ASN A 62 -44.72 26.65 1.14
CA ASN A 62 -43.43 27.30 0.87
C ASN A 62 -42.36 26.96 1.92
N ALA A 63 -42.70 26.20 2.94
CA ALA A 63 -41.79 25.84 4.02
C ALA A 63 -40.93 24.61 3.61
N SER A 64 -39.63 24.64 3.88
CA SER A 64 -38.72 23.52 3.59
C SER A 64 -37.58 23.45 4.59
N ILE A 65 -37.15 22.24 4.91
CA ILE A 65 -36.01 21.93 5.78
C ILE A 65 -34.93 21.23 4.95
N THR A 66 -33.69 21.70 5.07
CA THR A 66 -32.52 21.05 4.46
C THR A 66 -31.66 20.40 5.54
N VAL A 67 -31.37 19.12 5.39
CA VAL A 67 -30.52 18.37 6.32
C VAL A 67 -29.13 18.17 5.70
N SER A 68 -28.09 18.51 6.44
CA SER A 68 -26.70 18.31 6.03
C SER A 68 -25.94 17.51 7.09
N ASN A 69 -25.31 16.40 6.68
CA ASN A 69 -24.40 15.67 7.56
C ASN A 69 -23.01 16.32 7.51
N LYS A 70 -22.50 16.77 8.64
CA LYS A 70 -21.13 17.28 8.79
C LYS A 70 -20.45 16.54 9.93
N PRO A 71 -19.68 15.47 9.64
CA PRO A 71 -18.96 14.72 10.67
C PRO A 71 -18.06 15.64 11.49
N GLN A 72 -18.03 15.42 12.81
CA GLN A 72 -17.15 16.16 13.69
C GLN A 72 -15.68 15.87 13.34
N PRO A 73 -14.78 16.87 13.35
CA PRO A 73 -13.34 16.63 13.22
C PRO A 73 -12.89 15.61 14.27
N LYS A 74 -12.15 14.59 13.84
CA LYS A 74 -11.59 13.58 14.75
C LYS A 74 -10.69 14.29 15.78
N TYR A 75 -10.89 13.98 17.05
CA TYR A 75 -10.04 14.49 18.12
C TYR A 75 -8.63 13.88 17.97
N ILE A 76 -7.63 14.74 17.78
CA ILE A 76 -6.25 14.36 17.38
C ILE A 76 -5.47 13.64 18.50
N SER A 77 -6.07 13.36 19.67
CA SER A 77 -5.37 12.64 20.74
C SER A 77 -5.17 11.16 20.45
N HIS A 78 -5.96 10.56 19.56
CA HIS A 78 -5.73 9.21 19.04
C HIS A 78 -4.89 9.25 17.76
N LYS A 79 -3.71 9.87 17.84
CA LYS A 79 -2.68 9.81 16.79
C LYS A 79 -2.04 8.42 16.66
N LYS A 80 -2.44 7.44 17.51
CA LYS A 80 -1.76 6.14 17.65
C LYS A 80 -2.45 4.92 17.00
N SER A 81 -3.68 5.00 16.49
CA SER A 81 -4.32 3.75 16.03
C SER A 81 -5.48 3.88 15.05
N GLU A 82 -5.58 4.98 14.31
CA GLU A 82 -6.19 4.81 12.98
C GLU A 82 -5.12 4.14 12.14
N ILE A 83 -5.24 2.81 12.07
CA ILE A 83 -4.79 1.93 11.00
C ILE A 83 -4.31 2.82 9.86
N ARG A 84 -2.99 3.08 9.87
CA ARG A 84 -2.29 3.78 8.80
C ARG A 84 -2.93 3.24 7.55
N GLU A 85 -3.60 4.11 6.80
CA GLU A 85 -4.28 3.71 5.58
C GLU A 85 -3.34 2.74 4.86
N THR A 86 -3.91 1.60 4.50
CA THR A 86 -3.30 0.45 3.85
C THR A 86 -2.24 0.71 2.76
N PRO A 87 -2.06 1.89 2.11
CA PRO A 87 -0.89 2.19 1.28
C PRO A 87 0.49 1.96 1.90
N GLY A 88 0.70 2.26 3.19
CA GLY A 88 2.06 2.28 3.77
C GLY A 88 2.73 0.90 3.79
N LEU A 89 2.01 -0.11 4.29
CA LEU A 89 2.50 -1.48 4.39
C LEU A 89 2.68 -2.13 3.01
N GLN A 90 1.78 -1.83 2.07
CA GLN A 90 1.87 -2.33 0.70
C GLN A 90 3.13 -1.81 -0.01
N ILE A 91 3.48 -0.54 0.19
CA ILE A 91 4.73 0.04 -0.34
C ILE A 91 5.94 -0.68 0.26
N VAL A 92 5.95 -0.96 1.57
CA VAL A 92 7.05 -1.66 2.23
C VAL A 92 7.24 -3.07 1.67
N PHE A 93 6.17 -3.86 1.53
CA PHE A 93 6.29 -5.21 0.95
C PHE A 93 6.75 -5.18 -0.51
N THR A 94 6.25 -4.23 -1.31
CA THR A 94 6.67 -4.08 -2.71
C THR A 94 8.15 -3.69 -2.81
N LEU A 95 8.62 -2.82 -1.92
CA LEU A 95 10.02 -2.42 -1.84
C LEU A 95 10.91 -3.60 -1.43
N ILE A 96 10.55 -4.33 -0.38
CA ILE A 96 11.31 -5.51 0.08
C ILE A 96 11.46 -6.50 -1.07
N PHE A 97 10.35 -6.87 -1.70
CA PHE A 97 10.35 -7.81 -2.82
C PHE A 97 11.22 -7.33 -3.99
N GLY A 98 11.04 -6.07 -4.43
CA GLY A 98 11.79 -5.49 -5.54
C GLY A 98 13.30 -5.40 -5.25
N MET A 99 13.68 -4.98 -4.05
CA MET A 99 15.08 -4.86 -3.63
C MET A 99 15.72 -6.23 -3.43
N SER A 100 15.00 -7.22 -2.89
CA SER A 100 15.47 -8.61 -2.76
C SER A 100 15.84 -9.20 -4.12
N ILE A 101 14.99 -9.00 -5.14
CA ILE A 101 15.24 -9.45 -6.52
C ILE A 101 16.49 -8.75 -7.08
N PHE A 102 16.51 -7.42 -7.00
CA PHE A 102 17.56 -6.60 -7.58
C PHE A 102 18.93 -6.94 -7.01
N VAL A 103 19.06 -6.99 -5.69
CA VAL A 103 20.33 -7.24 -5.00
C VAL A 103 20.80 -8.68 -5.17
N SER A 104 19.89 -9.65 -5.23
CA SER A 104 20.26 -11.04 -5.50
C SER A 104 20.93 -11.20 -6.87
N GLY A 105 20.64 -10.32 -7.82
CA GLY A 105 21.25 -10.32 -9.15
C GLY A 105 22.77 -10.21 -9.13
N PHE A 106 23.36 -9.50 -8.16
CA PHE A 106 24.82 -9.30 -8.05
C PHE A 106 25.60 -10.61 -7.80
N CYS A 107 24.94 -11.67 -7.34
CA CYS A 107 25.60 -12.98 -7.19
C CYS A 107 25.81 -13.69 -8.53
N LEU A 108 25.02 -13.39 -9.57
CA LEU A 108 24.99 -14.17 -10.81
C LEU A 108 26.34 -14.17 -11.51
N LEU A 109 26.93 -12.99 -11.71
CA LEU A 109 28.23 -12.87 -12.38
C LEU A 109 29.33 -13.52 -11.54
N THR A 110 29.37 -13.19 -10.24
CA THR A 110 30.36 -13.71 -9.28
C THR A 110 30.39 -15.24 -9.22
N VAL A 111 29.21 -15.89 -9.18
CA VAL A 111 29.12 -17.36 -9.16
C VAL A 111 29.48 -17.94 -10.52
N THR A 112 29.01 -17.32 -11.62
CA THR A 112 29.27 -17.79 -12.99
C THR A 112 30.76 -17.77 -13.32
N GLU A 113 31.46 -16.69 -12.99
CA GLU A 113 32.91 -16.56 -13.22
C GLU A 113 33.72 -17.58 -12.44
N ARG A 114 33.26 -17.94 -11.23
CA ARG A 114 33.90 -18.98 -10.42
C ARG A 114 33.62 -20.38 -10.97
N VAL A 115 32.38 -20.69 -11.34
CA VAL A 115 31.97 -22.00 -11.86
C VAL A 115 32.61 -22.29 -13.22
N ASN A 116 32.64 -21.30 -14.11
CA ASN A 116 33.27 -21.41 -15.43
C ASN A 116 34.80 -21.30 -15.38
N LYS A 117 35.38 -21.12 -14.19
CA LYS A 117 36.82 -20.88 -13.97
C LYS A 117 37.37 -19.64 -14.71
N ALA A 118 36.51 -18.75 -15.20
CA ALA A 118 36.91 -17.50 -15.84
C ALA A 118 37.76 -16.64 -14.88
N LYS A 119 37.37 -16.60 -13.59
CA LYS A 119 38.15 -15.95 -12.53
C LYS A 119 39.57 -16.52 -12.39
N HIS A 120 39.72 -17.84 -12.56
CA HIS A 120 41.04 -18.48 -12.50
C HIS A 120 41.91 -18.08 -13.71
N ILE A 121 41.32 -18.03 -14.91
CA ILE A 121 42.00 -17.58 -16.12
C ILE A 121 42.44 -16.11 -16.01
N GLN A 122 41.62 -15.24 -15.41
CA GLN A 122 41.98 -13.84 -15.15
C GLN A 122 43.19 -13.74 -14.21
N PHE A 123 43.26 -14.56 -13.16
CA PHE A 123 44.42 -14.60 -12.26
C PHE A 123 45.68 -15.17 -12.93
N LEU A 124 45.55 -16.18 -13.78
CA LEU A 124 46.66 -16.69 -14.59
C LEU A 124 47.19 -15.64 -15.58
N SER A 125 46.33 -14.71 -16.01
CA SER A 125 46.70 -13.60 -16.89
C SER A 125 47.42 -12.44 -16.16
N GLY A 126 47.72 -12.60 -14.87
CA GLY A 126 48.48 -11.62 -14.09
C GLY A 126 47.63 -10.56 -13.37
N VAL A 127 46.31 -10.72 -13.32
CA VAL A 127 45.43 -9.79 -12.57
C VAL A 127 45.59 -10.03 -11.06
N TYR A 128 45.95 -8.98 -10.32
CA TYR A 128 45.99 -9.02 -8.86
C TYR A 128 44.58 -9.23 -8.26
N THR A 129 44.49 -10.09 -7.24
CA THR A 129 43.22 -10.40 -6.56
C THR A 129 42.52 -9.16 -6.01
N PHE A 130 43.27 -8.20 -5.48
CA PHE A 130 42.71 -6.95 -4.95
C PHE A 130 42.02 -6.13 -6.05
N ASN A 131 42.67 -5.95 -7.21
CA ASN A 131 42.11 -5.18 -8.32
C ASN A 131 40.84 -5.82 -8.88
N PHE A 132 40.77 -7.15 -8.92
CA PHE A 132 39.57 -7.89 -9.32
C PHE A 132 38.37 -7.53 -8.43
N TRP A 133 38.53 -7.61 -7.10
CA TRP A 133 37.42 -7.33 -6.17
C TRP A 133 37.01 -5.87 -6.15
N VAL A 134 37.97 -4.95 -6.17
CA VAL A 134 37.67 -3.52 -6.21
C VAL A 134 36.90 -3.18 -7.47
N SER A 135 37.33 -3.72 -8.62
CA SER A 135 36.63 -3.51 -9.89
C SER A 135 35.21 -4.09 -9.86
N ALA A 136 35.03 -5.30 -9.32
CA ALA A 136 33.72 -5.96 -9.24
C ALA A 136 32.75 -5.18 -8.33
N ILE A 137 33.18 -4.85 -7.11
CA ILE A 137 32.37 -4.06 -6.16
C ILE A 137 32.05 -2.68 -6.73
N PHE A 138 33.02 -2.01 -7.35
CA PHE A 138 32.82 -0.68 -7.93
C PHE A 138 31.79 -0.72 -9.06
N TRP A 139 31.87 -1.71 -9.95
CA TRP A 139 30.93 -1.88 -11.05
C TRP A 139 29.51 -2.16 -10.55
N ASP A 140 29.36 -3.08 -9.60
CA ASP A 140 28.06 -3.41 -9.02
C ASP A 140 27.48 -2.22 -8.23
N PHE A 141 28.33 -1.42 -7.58
CA PHE A 141 27.91 -0.20 -6.91
C PHE A 141 27.39 0.86 -7.88
N ILE A 142 28.00 1.03 -9.06
CA ILE A 142 27.48 1.92 -10.11
C ILE A 142 26.08 1.48 -10.56
N ILE A 143 25.91 0.18 -10.83
CA ILE A 143 24.61 -0.39 -11.21
C ILE A 143 23.58 -0.17 -10.10
N TYR A 144 23.99 -0.38 -8.84
CA TYR A 144 23.14 -0.17 -7.68
C TYR A 144 22.67 1.28 -7.54
N ILE A 145 23.60 2.25 -7.66
CA ILE A 145 23.27 3.68 -7.59
C ILE A 145 22.32 4.07 -8.72
N PHE A 146 22.52 3.56 -9.93
CA PHE A 146 21.60 3.80 -11.03
C PHE A 146 20.19 3.25 -10.73
N GLY A 147 20.09 2.02 -10.21
CA GLY A 147 18.83 1.43 -9.76
C GLY A 147 18.13 2.26 -8.68
N CYS A 148 18.88 2.75 -7.69
CA CYS A 148 18.36 3.62 -6.64
C CYS A 148 17.85 4.96 -7.18
N CYS A 149 18.54 5.56 -8.15
CA CYS A 149 18.10 6.79 -8.78
C CYS A 149 16.75 6.60 -9.49
N LEU A 150 16.56 5.49 -10.21
CA LEU A 150 15.28 5.16 -10.83
C LEU A 150 14.17 4.97 -9.80
N LEU A 151 14.47 4.28 -8.69
CA LEU A 151 13.53 4.05 -7.60
C LEU A 151 13.09 5.37 -6.94
N LEU A 152 14.02 6.29 -6.73
CA LEU A 152 13.73 7.65 -6.24
C LEU A 152 12.83 8.43 -7.20
N VAL A 153 13.07 8.34 -8.51
CA VAL A 153 12.21 8.98 -9.53
C VAL A 153 10.78 8.43 -9.46
N VAL A 154 10.61 7.11 -9.31
CA VAL A 154 9.29 6.49 -9.14
C VAL A 154 8.59 7.01 -7.89
N PHE A 155 9.30 7.18 -6.78
CA PHE A 155 8.70 7.77 -5.58
C PHE A 155 8.24 9.21 -5.80
N ILE A 156 9.04 10.02 -6.50
CA ILE A 156 8.71 11.41 -6.82
C ILE A 156 7.43 11.49 -7.64
N ILE A 157 7.30 10.64 -8.67
CA ILE A 157 6.11 10.58 -9.52
C ILE A 157 4.88 10.14 -8.71
N THR A 158 5.04 9.14 -7.85
CA THR A 158 3.95 8.55 -7.05
C THR A 158 3.49 9.48 -5.91
N ARG A 159 4.13 10.64 -5.70
CA ARG A 159 3.86 11.60 -4.62
C ARG A 159 3.72 10.93 -3.24
N SER A 160 4.59 9.96 -2.96
CA SER A 160 4.61 9.29 -1.67
C SER A 160 5.03 10.28 -0.57
N ASN A 161 4.02 10.88 0.08
CA ASN A 161 4.20 11.94 1.08
C ASN A 161 5.03 11.49 2.29
N THR A 162 5.14 10.19 2.56
CA THR A 162 5.89 9.65 3.70
C THR A 162 7.40 9.66 3.46
N LEU A 163 7.86 9.42 2.23
CA LEU A 163 9.28 9.32 1.89
C LEU A 163 9.89 10.65 1.38
N ILE A 164 9.06 11.54 0.85
CA ILE A 164 9.54 12.73 0.10
C ILE A 164 9.32 14.05 0.84
N LYS A 165 8.30 14.13 1.71
CA LYS A 165 7.92 15.39 2.33
C LYS A 165 8.93 15.81 3.41
N ASN A 166 9.21 17.12 3.52
CA ASN A 166 9.99 17.76 4.58
C ASN A 166 11.47 17.30 4.74
N GLY A 167 12.25 17.19 3.66
CA GLY A 167 13.69 16.90 3.75
C GLY A 167 14.05 15.41 3.87
N ASN A 168 13.06 14.53 3.91
CA ASN A 168 13.25 13.08 4.02
C ASN A 168 13.88 12.40 2.81
N ILE A 169 13.96 13.08 1.65
CA ILE A 169 14.62 12.53 0.45
C ILE A 169 16.10 12.27 0.70
N MET A 170 16.77 13.19 1.42
CA MET A 170 18.19 13.03 1.75
C MET A 170 18.40 11.83 2.67
N HIS A 171 17.57 11.68 3.70
CA HIS A 171 17.61 10.53 4.60
C HIS A 171 17.34 9.21 3.87
N THR A 172 16.33 9.18 3.00
CA THR A 172 15.98 8.00 2.20
C THR A 172 17.11 7.60 1.27
N THR A 173 17.71 8.59 0.58
CA THR A 173 18.85 8.36 -0.31
C THR A 173 20.05 7.83 0.46
N PHE A 174 20.34 8.39 1.63
CA PHE A 174 21.42 7.95 2.50
C PHE A 174 21.22 6.50 2.97
N ILE A 175 20.01 6.13 3.37
CA ILE A 175 19.66 4.75 3.75
C ILE A 175 19.89 3.78 2.58
N PHE A 176 19.48 4.14 1.36
CA PHE A 176 19.73 3.29 0.19
C PHE A 176 21.22 3.13 -0.10
N ILE A 177 22.01 4.20 -0.04
CA ILE A 177 23.47 4.12 -0.26
C ILE A 177 24.11 3.17 0.77
N LEU A 178 23.77 3.32 2.05
CA LEU A 178 24.26 2.45 3.12
C LEU A 178 23.81 0.99 2.92
N PHE A 179 22.56 0.78 2.50
CA PHE A 179 22.05 -0.55 2.22
C PHE A 179 22.85 -1.22 1.10
N GLY A 180 23.10 -0.54 -0.02
CA GLY A 180 23.94 -1.01 -1.11
C GLY A 180 25.36 -1.38 -0.65
N TRP A 181 25.97 -0.50 0.15
CA TRP A 181 27.31 -0.70 0.68
C TRP A 181 27.43 -1.95 1.55
N CYS A 182 26.38 -2.30 2.30
CA CYS A 182 26.37 -3.49 3.15
C CYS A 182 25.99 -4.75 2.38
N VAL A 183 24.98 -4.66 1.52
CA VAL A 183 24.34 -5.84 0.94
C VAL A 183 25.12 -6.44 -0.23
N ILE A 184 25.86 -5.64 -1.00
CA ILE A 184 26.70 -6.11 -2.11
C ILE A 184 27.88 -6.97 -1.59
N PRO A 185 28.70 -6.50 -0.61
CA PRO A 185 29.72 -7.37 -0.01
C PRO A 185 29.13 -8.60 0.67
N PHE A 186 27.98 -8.47 1.32
CA PHE A 186 27.30 -9.59 1.95
C PHE A 186 26.87 -10.67 0.94
N THR A 187 26.27 -10.28 -0.19
CA THR A 187 25.92 -11.21 -1.28
C THR A 187 27.16 -11.88 -1.86
N TYR A 188 28.27 -11.17 -2.00
CA TYR A 188 29.54 -11.74 -2.46
C TYR A 188 30.06 -12.82 -1.51
N LEU A 189 30.05 -12.56 -0.20
CA LEU A 189 30.47 -13.54 0.81
C LEU A 189 29.60 -14.80 0.75
N LEU A 190 28.29 -14.63 0.62
CA LEU A 190 27.35 -15.75 0.60
C LEU A 190 27.37 -16.51 -0.73
N SER A 191 27.76 -15.85 -1.84
CA SER A 191 27.88 -16.46 -3.17
C SER A 191 28.84 -17.67 -3.20
N TYR A 192 29.84 -17.70 -2.31
CA TYR A 192 30.80 -18.79 -2.22
C TYR A 192 30.19 -20.13 -1.79
N LEU A 193 29.07 -20.10 -1.07
CA LEU A 193 28.40 -21.29 -0.55
C LEU A 193 27.66 -22.09 -1.64
N TYR A 194 27.50 -21.53 -2.85
CA TYR A 194 26.65 -22.09 -3.88
C TYR A 194 27.43 -22.49 -5.12
N SER A 195 27.23 -23.70 -5.63
CA SER A 195 27.93 -24.23 -6.82
C SER A 195 27.25 -23.95 -8.16
N SER A 196 26.06 -23.35 -8.17
CA SER A 196 25.29 -23.04 -9.38
C SER A 196 24.78 -21.60 -9.32
N SER A 197 24.90 -20.87 -10.43
CA SER A 197 24.55 -19.44 -10.53
C SER A 197 23.05 -19.20 -10.29
N THR A 198 22.18 -19.89 -11.03
CA THR A 198 20.72 -19.79 -10.84
C THR A 198 20.29 -20.26 -9.45
N GLY A 199 20.93 -21.31 -8.93
CA GLY A 199 20.65 -21.82 -7.59
C GLY A 199 21.06 -20.85 -6.48
N ALA A 200 22.17 -20.13 -6.67
CA ALA A 200 22.60 -19.07 -5.76
C ALA A 200 21.60 -17.91 -5.76
N TYR A 201 21.19 -17.45 -6.95
CA TYR A 201 20.23 -16.35 -7.11
C TYR A 201 18.91 -16.61 -6.38
N ILE A 202 18.29 -17.76 -6.60
CA ILE A 202 16.99 -18.10 -5.98
C ILE A 202 17.12 -18.19 -4.45
N LYS A 203 18.21 -18.80 -3.95
CA LYS A 203 18.42 -18.97 -2.50
C LYS A 203 18.76 -17.66 -1.81
N LEU A 204 19.55 -16.79 -2.46
CA LEU A 204 19.86 -15.46 -1.95
C LEU A 204 18.64 -14.56 -1.96
N PHE A 205 17.82 -14.63 -3.01
CA PHE A 205 16.53 -13.94 -3.06
C PHE A 205 15.65 -14.35 -1.87
N ALA A 206 15.47 -15.66 -1.65
CA ALA A 206 14.69 -16.15 -0.51
C ALA A 206 15.28 -15.68 0.84
N LEU A 207 16.60 -15.65 0.98
CA LEU A 207 17.27 -15.19 2.20
C LEU A 207 17.04 -13.70 2.44
N HIS A 208 17.23 -12.84 1.43
CA HIS A 208 16.96 -11.41 1.53
C HIS A 208 15.50 -11.11 1.87
N GLU A 209 14.59 -11.86 1.24
CA GLU A 209 13.16 -11.73 1.48
C GLU A 209 12.80 -12.08 2.93
N THR A 210 13.27 -13.23 3.43
CA THR A 210 13.03 -13.64 4.83
C THR A 210 13.61 -12.67 5.86
N LEU A 211 14.79 -12.10 5.60
CA LEU A 211 15.38 -11.05 6.44
C LEU A 211 14.54 -9.77 6.43
N GLY A 212 14.03 -9.36 5.26
CA GLY A 212 13.14 -8.21 5.13
C GLY A 212 11.83 -8.39 5.90
N PHE A 213 11.18 -9.55 5.75
CA PHE A 213 9.97 -9.89 6.50
C PHE A 213 10.20 -9.92 8.02
N LEU A 214 11.33 -10.47 8.47
CA LEU A 214 11.68 -10.46 9.89
C LEU A 214 11.75 -9.04 10.45
N GLY A 215 12.33 -8.09 9.69
CA GLY A 215 12.37 -6.68 10.07
C GLY A 215 10.98 -6.06 10.26
N VAL A 216 10.03 -6.38 9.36
CA VAL A 216 8.63 -5.91 9.47
C VAL A 216 7.94 -6.50 10.70
N VAL A 217 8.16 -7.79 10.99
CA VAL A 217 7.60 -8.44 12.18
C VAL A 217 8.13 -7.79 13.46
N VAL A 218 9.43 -7.47 13.51
CA VAL A 218 10.04 -6.80 14.66
C VAL A 218 9.45 -5.40 14.86
N ASP A 219 9.31 -4.60 13.79
CA ASP A 219 8.69 -3.27 13.85
C ASP A 219 7.24 -3.32 14.35
N LEU A 220 6.47 -4.32 13.89
CA LEU A 220 5.11 -4.56 14.35
C LEU A 220 5.06 -4.89 15.85
N VAL A 221 5.95 -5.76 16.33
CA VAL A 221 6.03 -6.13 17.75
C VAL A 221 6.37 -4.92 18.61
N ILE A 222 7.36 -4.11 18.19
CA ILE A 222 7.75 -2.88 18.90
C ILE A 222 6.56 -1.92 18.96
N THR A 223 5.85 -1.73 17.85
CA THR A 223 4.67 -0.84 17.78
C THR A 223 3.52 -1.32 18.68
N ILE A 224 3.33 -2.65 18.81
CA ILE A 224 2.32 -3.22 19.72
C ILE A 224 2.69 -3.00 21.18
N MET A 225 4.00 -3.01 21.50
CA MET A 225 4.50 -2.81 22.86
C MET A 225 4.46 -1.36 23.34
N GLU A 226 4.31 -0.37 22.44
CA GLU A 226 4.41 1.07 22.73
C GLU A 226 3.06 1.82 22.80
#